data_AF-A0A2N8MBC0-F1
#
_entry.id   AF-A0A2N8MBC0-F1
#
_cell.length_a   1.000
_cell.length_b   1.000
_cell.length_c   1.000
_cell.angle_alpha   90.00
_cell.angle_beta   90.00
_cell.angle_gamma   90.00
#
_symmetry.space_group_name_H-M   'P 1'
#
loop_
_entity.id
_entity.type
_entity.pdbx_description
1 polymer ?
#
loop_
_entity_poly.entity_id
_entity_poly.type
_entity_poly.pdbx_seq_one_letter_code
_entity_poly.pdbx_strand_id
1 'polypeptide(L)'
;MNAAADRLQVAIDAYRAKEGDGLDQHAKDVLKRLAADWRAVDAFVAVLPNGDYWDVLISDCITASERARTHAMRICALRKRLQRAPNAIKAVETLRDFFGGIRSEPFDPVKQALGYLRAEIDFRRRFTEESLGARSRKKDASAAQAEGLGWLRESVFRLSGRPNLRHVAVLAEIVLGRRDIDPNNVRKAVMPSHALRRGRNSAEKRSYYNEKTQKCPVRGKKIDRTGQRD
;
A
#
# COMPACT_ATOMS: atom_id res chain seq x y z
N MET A 1 33.03 23.23 -13.93
CA MET A 1 32.19 22.43 -13.02
C MET A 1 30.81 23.07 -12.96
N ASN A 2 29.75 22.27 -12.94
CA ASN A 2 28.38 22.75 -13.13
C ASN A 2 27.81 23.17 -11.76
N ALA A 3 27.64 24.48 -11.51
CA ALA A 3 27.33 25.01 -10.18
C ALA A 3 26.07 24.43 -9.51
N ALA A 4 25.15 23.85 -10.29
CA ALA A 4 23.99 23.14 -9.76
C ALA A 4 24.32 21.73 -9.25
N ALA A 5 25.27 21.02 -9.89
CA ALA A 5 25.73 19.71 -9.44
C ALA A 5 26.50 19.82 -8.12
N ASP A 6 27.35 20.84 -8.00
CA ASP A 6 28.08 21.12 -6.75
C ASP A 6 27.10 21.46 -5.61
N ARG A 7 26.06 22.25 -5.89
CA ARG A 7 24.97 22.51 -4.93
C ARG A 7 24.25 21.25 -4.48
N LEU A 8 24.04 20.28 -5.39
CA LEU A 8 23.31 19.05 -5.06
C LEU A 8 24.18 18.18 -4.16
N GLN A 9 25.47 18.10 -4.47
CA GLN A 9 26.44 17.39 -3.66
C GLN A 9 26.53 17.99 -2.25
N VAL A 10 26.60 19.32 -2.13
CA VAL A 10 26.57 20.02 -0.84
C VAL A 10 25.29 19.70 -0.05
N ALA A 11 24.13 19.70 -0.70
CA ALA A 11 22.87 19.35 -0.04
C ALA A 11 22.83 17.89 0.45
N ILE A 12 23.37 16.96 -0.35
CA ILE A 12 23.48 15.54 0.02
C ILE A 12 24.44 15.37 1.21
N ASP A 13 25.58 16.05 1.21
CA ASP A 13 26.56 15.93 2.28
C ASP A 13 26.06 16.60 3.58
N ALA A 14 25.36 17.73 3.47
CA ALA A 14 24.67 18.34 4.61
C ALA A 14 23.59 17.42 5.19
N TYR A 15 22.82 16.74 4.33
CA TYR A 15 21.82 15.76 4.77
C TYR A 15 22.49 14.57 5.50
N ARG A 16 23.59 14.04 4.96
CA ARG A 16 24.37 12.97 5.61
C ARG A 16 24.92 13.39 6.96
N ALA A 17 25.49 14.60 7.05
CA ALA A 17 26.04 15.13 8.30
C ALA A 17 24.95 15.30 9.37
N LYS A 18 23.74 15.70 8.96
CA LYS A 18 22.58 15.86 9.86
C LYS A 18 22.05 14.53 10.40
N GLU A 19 21.93 13.50 9.55
CA GLU A 19 21.41 12.18 9.97
C GLU A 19 22.48 11.32 10.67
N GLY A 20 23.77 11.56 10.40
CA GLY A 20 24.89 10.87 11.03
C GLY A 20 24.85 9.34 10.85
N ASP A 21 25.12 8.61 11.92
CA ASP A 21 25.10 7.14 11.94
C ASP A 21 23.68 6.54 11.82
N GLY A 22 22.63 7.35 11.95
CA GLY A 22 21.24 6.92 11.83
C GLY A 22 20.80 6.58 10.41
N LEU A 23 21.62 6.92 9.41
CA LEU A 23 21.31 6.69 8.01
C LEU A 23 21.45 5.20 7.63
N ASP A 24 20.34 4.55 7.32
CA ASP A 24 20.33 3.16 6.91
C ASP A 24 20.96 2.96 5.51
N GLN A 25 21.27 1.70 5.18
CA GLN A 25 21.88 1.38 3.88
C GLN A 25 20.98 1.75 2.69
N HIS A 26 19.66 1.71 2.88
CA HIS A 26 18.72 2.01 1.81
C HIS A 26 18.72 3.49 1.44
N ALA A 27 18.69 4.37 2.43
CA ALA A 27 18.83 5.80 2.26
C ALA A 27 20.20 6.14 1.64
N LYS A 28 21.28 5.48 2.07
CA LYS A 28 22.61 5.60 1.44
C LYS A 28 22.57 5.27 -0.06
N ASP A 29 21.87 4.21 -0.45
CA ASP A 29 21.73 3.80 -1.86
C ASP A 29 20.89 4.80 -2.67
N VAL A 30 19.86 5.41 -2.08
CA VAL A 30 19.09 6.49 -2.72
C VAL A 30 19.99 7.71 -2.96
N LEU A 31 20.72 8.16 -1.94
CA LEU A 31 21.64 9.30 -2.06
C LEU A 31 22.74 9.04 -3.09
N LYS A 32 23.29 7.82 -3.13
CA LYS A 32 24.29 7.43 -4.14
C LYS A 32 23.72 7.51 -5.55
N ARG A 33 22.49 7.07 -5.77
CA ARG A 33 21.82 7.16 -7.09
C ARG A 33 21.55 8.61 -7.49
N LEU A 34 21.10 9.45 -6.55
CA LEU A 34 20.90 10.88 -6.79
C LEU A 34 22.20 11.60 -7.17
N ALA A 35 23.31 11.30 -6.48
CA ALA A 35 24.61 11.90 -6.77
C ALA A 35 25.21 11.43 -8.11
N ALA A 36 24.94 10.18 -8.51
CA ALA A 36 25.52 9.59 -9.71
C ALA A 36 24.79 9.96 -11.02
N ASP A 37 23.52 10.35 -10.96
CA ASP A 37 22.71 10.63 -12.15
C ASP A 37 22.57 12.14 -12.38
N TRP A 38 23.18 12.65 -13.45
CA TRP A 38 23.14 14.07 -13.80
C TRP A 38 21.72 14.60 -14.01
N ARG A 39 20.76 13.74 -14.39
CA ARG A 39 19.34 14.12 -14.56
C ARG A 39 18.69 14.46 -13.23
N ALA A 40 19.24 14.00 -12.10
CA ALA A 40 18.81 14.45 -10.78
C ALA A 40 19.03 15.95 -10.62
N VAL A 41 20.18 16.48 -11.06
CA VAL A 41 20.49 17.92 -10.96
C VAL A 41 19.47 18.74 -11.75
N ASP A 42 19.19 18.33 -12.98
CA ASP A 42 18.18 19.00 -13.83
C ASP A 42 16.79 18.97 -13.16
N ALA A 43 16.38 17.82 -12.63
CA ALA A 43 15.11 17.70 -11.93
C ALA A 43 15.05 18.57 -10.66
N PHE A 44 16.11 18.65 -9.87
CA PHE A 44 16.18 19.48 -8.67
C PHE A 44 16.12 20.97 -9.01
N VAL A 45 16.87 21.42 -10.02
CA VAL A 45 16.82 22.81 -10.50
C VAL A 45 15.46 23.17 -11.06
N ALA A 46 14.83 22.27 -11.83
CA ALA A 46 13.51 22.53 -12.41
C ALA A 46 12.40 22.61 -11.35
N VAL A 47 12.53 21.87 -10.24
CA VAL A 47 11.57 21.88 -9.14
C VAL A 47 11.85 23.03 -8.17
N LEU A 48 13.12 23.29 -7.86
CA LEU A 48 13.58 24.27 -6.87
C LEU A 48 14.81 25.02 -7.43
N PRO A 49 14.63 26.06 -8.29
CA PRO A 49 15.73 26.72 -9.00
C PRO A 49 16.79 27.36 -8.11
N ASN A 50 16.34 27.88 -6.95
CA ASN A 50 17.19 28.60 -6.01
C ASN A 50 18.02 27.66 -5.13
N GLY A 51 17.66 26.38 -5.02
CA GLY A 51 18.25 25.48 -4.02
C GLY A 51 17.49 25.43 -2.70
N ASP A 52 16.58 26.37 -2.47
CA ASP A 52 15.76 26.44 -1.26
C ASP A 52 14.99 25.12 -1.11
N TYR A 53 15.14 24.42 0.02
CA TYR A 53 14.48 23.14 0.34
C TYR A 53 14.97 21.90 -0.42
N TRP A 54 16.17 21.92 -1.01
CA TRP A 54 16.76 20.70 -1.60
C TRP A 54 16.93 19.58 -0.57
N ASP A 55 17.24 19.91 0.68
CA ASP A 55 17.30 18.98 1.81
C ASP A 55 15.94 18.28 2.06
N VAL A 56 14.85 19.04 1.98
CA VAL A 56 13.48 18.50 2.13
C VAL A 56 13.15 17.57 0.97
N LEU A 57 13.50 17.96 -0.27
CA LEU A 57 13.26 17.11 -1.45
C LEU A 57 14.09 15.82 -1.40
N ILE A 58 15.33 15.87 -0.90
CA ILE A 58 16.18 14.69 -0.66
C ILE A 58 15.51 13.75 0.36
N SER A 59 15.06 14.29 1.49
CA SER A 59 14.35 13.52 2.52
C SER A 59 13.07 12.86 1.96
N ASP A 60 12.32 13.60 1.14
CA ASP A 60 11.12 13.10 0.48
C ASP A 60 11.44 12.00 -0.56
N CYS A 61 12.58 12.08 -1.25
CA CYS A 61 13.06 11.03 -2.13
C CYS A 61 13.34 9.73 -1.37
N ILE A 62 14.06 9.81 -0.25
CA ILE A 62 14.34 8.66 0.62
C ILE A 62 13.02 8.07 1.14
N THR A 63 12.11 8.91 1.64
CA THR A 63 10.80 8.50 2.15
C THR A 63 9.96 7.81 1.07
N ALA A 64 9.96 8.32 -0.17
CA ALA A 64 9.26 7.69 -1.29
C ALA A 64 9.79 6.28 -1.58
N SER A 65 11.12 6.13 -1.60
CA SER A 65 11.76 4.83 -1.81
C SER A 65 11.42 3.84 -0.69
N GLU A 66 11.49 4.28 0.56
CA GLU A 66 11.19 3.43 1.71
C GLU A 66 9.71 3.01 1.75
N ARG A 67 8.79 3.92 1.40
CA ARG A 67 7.36 3.60 1.25
C ARG A 67 7.14 2.54 0.18
N ALA A 68 7.76 2.70 -0.99
CA ALA A 68 7.67 1.71 -2.05
C ALA A 68 8.21 0.35 -1.58
N ARG A 69 9.38 0.32 -0.92
CA ARG A 69 9.98 -0.90 -0.38
C ARG A 69 9.07 -1.58 0.65
N THR A 70 8.61 -0.83 1.65
CA THR A 70 7.73 -1.33 2.71
C THR A 70 6.42 -1.87 2.15
N HIS A 71 5.81 -1.20 1.16
CA HIS A 71 4.59 -1.71 0.53
C HIS A 71 4.84 -2.97 -0.29
N ALA A 72 5.97 -3.05 -1.01
CA ALA A 72 6.37 -4.25 -1.73
C ALA A 72 6.55 -5.45 -0.77
N MET A 73 7.21 -5.22 0.38
CA MET A 73 7.36 -6.24 1.42
C MET A 73 6.01 -6.71 1.98
N ARG A 74 5.08 -5.78 2.23
CA ARG A 74 3.72 -6.13 2.69
C ARG A 74 2.97 -6.97 1.66
N ILE A 75 3.01 -6.58 0.38
CA ILE A 75 2.40 -7.36 -0.71
C ILE A 75 3.02 -8.76 -0.78
N CYS A 76 4.35 -8.87 -0.70
CA CYS A 76 5.06 -10.15 -0.70
C CYS A 76 4.64 -11.03 0.49
N ALA A 77 4.56 -10.47 1.69
CA ALA A 77 4.13 -11.18 2.89
C ALA A 77 2.69 -11.71 2.75
N LEU A 78 1.77 -10.90 2.22
CA LEU A 78 0.39 -11.32 1.97
C LEU A 78 0.33 -12.45 0.91
N ARG A 79 1.10 -12.35 -0.18
CA ARG A 79 1.17 -13.42 -1.20
C ARG A 79 1.71 -14.73 -0.63
N LYS A 80 2.78 -14.68 0.18
CA LYS A 80 3.32 -15.85 0.86
C LYS A 80 2.28 -16.51 1.78
N ARG A 81 1.47 -15.71 2.49
CA ARG A 81 0.36 -16.23 3.32
C ARG A 81 -0.70 -16.94 2.47
N LEU A 82 -1.10 -16.35 1.35
CA LEU A 82 -2.07 -16.97 0.43
C LEU A 82 -1.55 -18.27 -0.18
N GLN A 83 -0.27 -18.32 -0.57
CA GLN A 83 0.34 -19.54 -1.11
C GLN A 83 0.40 -20.68 -0.11
N ARG A 84 0.48 -20.39 1.20
CA ARG A 84 0.51 -21.41 2.26
C ARG A 84 -0.88 -21.95 2.61
N ALA A 85 -1.95 -21.20 2.35
CA ALA A 85 -3.31 -21.56 2.76
C ALA A 85 -3.80 -22.91 2.16
N PRO A 86 -3.61 -23.23 0.87
CA PRO A 86 -4.00 -24.53 0.31
C PRO A 86 -3.33 -25.72 1.02
N ASN A 87 -2.04 -25.61 1.32
CA ASN A 87 -1.30 -26.67 2.01
C ASN A 87 -1.80 -26.86 3.44
N ALA A 88 -2.15 -25.77 4.14
CA ALA A 88 -2.73 -25.84 5.47
C ALA A 88 -4.12 -26.51 5.46
N ILE A 89 -4.97 -26.19 4.48
CA ILE A 89 -6.28 -26.85 4.30
C ILE A 89 -6.08 -28.34 4.06
N LYS A 90 -5.19 -28.72 3.15
CA LYS A 90 -4.88 -30.13 2.85
C LYS A 90 -4.37 -30.89 4.08
N ALA A 91 -3.54 -30.25 4.91
CA ALA A 91 -3.05 -30.85 6.15
C ALA A 91 -4.18 -31.13 7.14
N VAL A 92 -5.11 -30.17 7.31
CA VAL A 92 -6.30 -30.36 8.16
C VAL A 92 -7.21 -31.46 7.62
N GLU A 93 -7.39 -31.54 6.30
CA GLU A 93 -8.15 -32.63 5.66
C GLU A 93 -7.50 -33.99 5.91
N THR A 94 -6.17 -34.09 5.77
CA THR A 94 -5.41 -35.33 6.06
C THR A 94 -5.59 -35.77 7.52
N LEU A 95 -5.51 -34.84 8.48
CA LEU A 95 -5.74 -35.14 9.89
C LEU A 95 -7.18 -35.58 10.15
N ARG A 96 -8.16 -34.91 9.53
CA ARG A 96 -9.57 -35.25 9.67
C ARG A 96 -9.84 -36.66 9.16
N ASP A 97 -9.25 -37.05 8.03
CA ASP A 97 -9.44 -38.37 7.44
C ASP A 97 -8.76 -39.45 8.31
N PHE A 98 -7.57 -39.17 8.86
CA PHE A 98 -6.89 -40.06 9.82
C PHE A 98 -7.74 -40.33 11.07
N PHE A 99 -8.25 -39.28 11.72
CA PHE A 99 -9.10 -39.44 12.92
C PHE A 99 -10.50 -39.96 12.60
N GLY A 100 -11.00 -39.70 11.39
CA GLY A 100 -12.28 -40.20 10.89
C GLY A 100 -12.36 -41.73 10.84
N GLY A 101 -11.22 -42.40 10.59
CA GLY A 101 -11.12 -43.86 10.60
C GLY A 101 -10.99 -44.48 12.00
N ILE A 102 -10.68 -43.69 13.04
CA ILE A 102 -10.37 -44.17 14.40
C ILE A 102 -11.54 -43.92 15.37
N ARG A 103 -12.36 -42.87 15.12
CA ARG A 103 -13.38 -42.41 16.07
C ARG A 103 -14.74 -42.24 15.41
N SER A 104 -15.76 -42.91 15.95
CA SER A 104 -17.15 -42.84 15.47
C SER A 104 -18.13 -42.32 16.54
N GLU A 105 -17.65 -41.55 17.52
CA GLU A 105 -18.52 -41.00 18.54
C GLU A 105 -19.35 -39.80 18.00
N PRO A 106 -20.62 -39.66 18.42
CA PRO A 106 -21.50 -38.58 17.98
C PRO A 106 -21.05 -37.18 18.44
N PHE A 107 -20.20 -37.09 19.48
CA PHE A 107 -19.57 -35.85 19.92
C PHE A 107 -18.05 -36.02 20.01
N ASP A 108 -17.37 -35.87 18.87
CA ASP A 108 -15.91 -35.97 18.81
C ASP A 108 -15.27 -34.57 18.88
N PRO A 109 -14.67 -34.19 20.03
CA PRO A 109 -14.05 -32.88 20.19
C PRO A 109 -12.88 -32.65 19.23
N VAL A 110 -12.21 -33.72 18.75
CA VAL A 110 -11.11 -33.61 17.79
C VAL A 110 -11.66 -33.23 16.41
N LYS A 111 -12.76 -33.84 15.97
CA LYS A 111 -13.42 -33.46 14.71
C LYS A 111 -13.91 -32.01 14.76
N GLN A 112 -14.46 -31.58 15.90
CA GLN A 112 -14.90 -30.20 16.10
C GLN A 112 -13.71 -29.21 16.04
N ALA A 113 -12.62 -29.51 16.75
CA ALA A 113 -11.40 -28.71 16.73
C ALA A 113 -10.80 -28.57 15.32
N LEU A 114 -10.74 -29.67 14.56
CA LEU A 114 -10.28 -29.64 13.16
C LEU A 114 -11.23 -28.82 12.26
N GLY A 115 -12.54 -28.87 12.52
CA GLY A 115 -13.53 -28.02 11.87
C GLY A 115 -13.28 -26.53 12.11
N TYR A 116 -13.03 -26.13 13.37
CA TYR A 116 -12.68 -24.75 13.71
C TYR A 116 -11.35 -24.32 13.08
N LEU A 117 -10.35 -25.20 13.09
CA LEU A 117 -9.05 -24.90 12.48
C LEU A 117 -9.20 -24.66 10.97
N ARG A 118 -10.01 -25.48 10.26
CA ARG A 118 -10.33 -25.25 8.85
C ARG A 118 -11.02 -23.90 8.65
N ALA A 119 -12.05 -23.59 9.45
CA ALA A 119 -12.79 -22.34 9.36
C ALA A 119 -11.88 -21.11 9.57
N GLU A 120 -10.96 -21.18 10.52
CA GLU A 120 -9.97 -20.13 10.79
C GLU A 120 -8.98 -19.95 9.63
N ILE A 121 -8.51 -21.05 9.01
CA ILE A 121 -7.65 -20.98 7.82
C ILE A 121 -8.39 -20.32 6.66
N ASP A 122 -9.65 -20.71 6.41
CA ASP A 122 -10.49 -20.12 5.37
C ASP A 122 -10.77 -18.63 5.62
N PHE A 123 -11.07 -18.27 6.87
CA PHE A 123 -11.25 -16.87 7.29
C PHE A 123 -9.99 -16.04 7.03
N ARG A 124 -8.83 -16.51 7.47
CA ARG A 124 -7.54 -15.83 7.23
C ARG A 124 -7.20 -15.71 5.76
N ARG A 125 -7.52 -16.73 4.95
CA ARG A 125 -7.34 -16.67 3.49
C ARG A 125 -8.17 -15.53 2.90
N ARG A 126 -9.48 -15.50 3.16
CA ARG A 126 -10.39 -14.44 2.65
C ARG A 126 -9.94 -13.05 3.10
N PHE A 127 -9.64 -12.88 4.39
CA PHE A 127 -9.14 -11.62 4.92
C PHE A 127 -7.83 -11.16 4.25
N THR A 128 -6.93 -12.10 3.97
CA THR A 128 -5.67 -11.83 3.26
C THR A 128 -5.91 -11.46 1.79
N GLU A 129 -6.87 -12.11 1.11
CA GLU A 129 -7.26 -11.79 -0.27
C GLU A 129 -7.85 -10.39 -0.37
N GLU A 130 -8.75 -10.03 0.56
CA GLU A 130 -9.34 -8.69 0.67
C GLU A 130 -8.28 -7.64 0.95
N SER A 131 -7.41 -7.90 1.94
CA SER A 131 -6.29 -7.01 2.28
C SER A 131 -5.34 -6.78 1.11
N LEU A 132 -5.06 -7.82 0.33
CA LEU A 132 -4.23 -7.72 -0.87
C LEU A 132 -4.93 -6.91 -1.96
N GLY A 133 -6.24 -7.14 -2.18
CA GLY A 133 -7.05 -6.39 -3.14
C GLY A 133 -7.15 -4.89 -2.81
N ALA A 134 -7.24 -4.55 -1.53
CA ALA A 134 -7.25 -3.16 -1.07
C ALA A 134 -5.91 -2.44 -1.32
N ARG A 135 -4.80 -3.17 -1.25
CA ARG A 135 -3.43 -2.62 -1.38
C ARG A 135 -2.88 -2.64 -2.79
N SER A 136 -3.33 -3.59 -3.61
CA SER A 136 -2.92 -3.73 -5.01
C SER A 136 -4.05 -4.38 -5.80
N ARG A 137 -4.73 -3.58 -6.65
CA ARG A 137 -5.77 -4.10 -7.56
C ARG A 137 -5.22 -5.20 -8.47
N LYS A 138 -3.97 -5.04 -8.92
CA LYS A 138 -3.26 -6.03 -9.76
C LYS A 138 -2.51 -7.09 -8.95
N LYS A 139 -2.55 -7.02 -7.61
CA LYS A 139 -1.86 -7.91 -6.67
C LYS A 139 -0.34 -8.04 -6.92
N ASP A 140 0.24 -7.04 -7.54
CA ASP A 140 1.62 -7.03 -8.05
C ASP A 140 2.49 -5.95 -7.40
N ALA A 141 3.80 -6.02 -7.66
CA ALA A 141 4.79 -5.06 -7.19
C ALA A 141 4.63 -3.66 -7.82
N SER A 142 3.83 -3.52 -8.88
CA SER A 142 3.58 -2.22 -9.53
C SER A 142 2.83 -1.26 -8.60
N ALA A 143 2.00 -1.78 -7.69
CA ALA A 143 1.30 -0.96 -6.70
C ALA A 143 2.23 -0.29 -5.69
N ALA A 144 3.31 -0.97 -5.29
CA ALA A 144 4.35 -0.41 -4.42
C ALA A 144 5.08 0.77 -5.06
N GLN A 145 5.34 0.65 -6.36
CA GLN A 145 5.94 1.71 -7.15
C GLN A 145 4.99 2.90 -7.30
N ALA A 146 3.70 2.65 -7.50
CA ALA A 146 2.69 3.70 -7.55
C ALA A 146 2.56 4.48 -6.24
N GLU A 147 2.82 3.85 -5.09
CA GLU A 147 2.84 4.51 -3.79
C GLU A 147 4.03 5.46 -3.64
N GLY A 148 5.25 5.00 -3.94
CA GLY A 148 6.43 5.86 -3.95
C GLY A 148 6.30 7.01 -4.95
N LEU A 149 5.75 6.73 -6.14
CA LEU A 149 5.51 7.73 -7.17
C LEU A 149 4.48 8.79 -6.75
N GLY A 150 3.42 8.37 -6.05
CA GLY A 150 2.42 9.28 -5.50
C GLY A 150 3.00 10.22 -4.44
N TRP A 151 3.95 9.74 -3.63
CA TRP A 151 4.69 10.55 -2.66
C TRP A 151 5.56 11.60 -3.34
N LEU A 152 6.42 11.19 -4.29
CA LEU A 152 7.29 12.12 -5.03
C LEU A 152 6.49 13.21 -5.73
N ARG A 153 5.37 12.83 -6.35
CA ARG A 153 4.47 13.77 -7.00
C ARG A 153 3.92 14.81 -6.01
N GLU A 154 3.47 14.37 -4.84
CA GLU A 154 2.96 15.28 -3.81
C GLU A 154 4.05 16.20 -3.27
N SER A 155 5.24 15.66 -2.99
CA SER A 155 6.39 16.45 -2.54
C SER A 155 6.79 17.52 -3.53
N VAL A 156 6.93 17.16 -4.81
CA VAL A 156 7.27 18.12 -5.87
C VAL A 156 6.18 19.18 -6.03
N PHE A 157 4.90 18.78 -6.00
CA PHE A 157 3.79 19.73 -6.07
C PHE A 157 3.76 20.69 -4.88
N ARG A 158 3.97 20.16 -3.67
CA ARG A 158 4.02 20.94 -2.42
C ARG A 158 5.15 21.96 -2.43
N LEU A 159 6.34 21.56 -2.88
CA LEU A 159 7.55 22.40 -2.82
C LEU A 159 7.61 23.42 -3.97
N SER A 160 7.20 23.06 -5.18
CA SER A 160 7.30 23.93 -6.36
C SER A 160 6.00 24.66 -6.73
N GLY A 161 4.88 24.29 -6.12
CA GLY A 161 3.54 24.74 -6.52
C GLY A 161 3.07 24.22 -7.88
N ARG A 162 3.87 23.37 -8.56
CA ARG A 162 3.63 22.88 -9.92
C ARG A 162 3.76 21.35 -9.97
N PRO A 163 3.02 20.67 -10.85
CA PRO A 163 3.04 19.20 -10.90
C PRO A 163 4.35 18.61 -11.43
N ASN A 164 5.08 19.35 -12.29
CA ASN A 164 6.41 18.99 -12.81
C ASN A 164 6.57 17.51 -13.22
N LEU A 165 5.57 16.95 -13.92
CA LEU A 165 5.41 15.51 -14.13
C LEU A 165 6.63 14.82 -14.76
N ARG A 166 7.34 15.50 -15.67
CA ARG A 166 8.57 14.98 -16.29
C ARG A 166 9.70 14.84 -15.27
N HIS A 167 9.93 15.86 -14.45
CA HIS A 167 10.96 15.82 -13.42
C HIS A 167 10.62 14.84 -12.31
N VAL A 168 9.33 14.69 -11.95
CA VAL A 168 8.89 13.64 -11.02
C VAL A 168 9.18 12.24 -11.59
N ALA A 169 8.95 12.03 -12.90
CA ALA A 169 9.28 10.76 -13.54
C ALA A 169 10.78 10.46 -13.47
N VAL A 170 11.63 11.44 -13.78
CA VAL A 170 13.09 11.33 -13.66
C VAL A 170 13.51 11.01 -12.23
N LEU A 171 13.02 11.76 -11.24
CA LEU A 171 13.31 11.49 -9.84
C LEU A 171 12.86 10.09 -9.43
N ALA A 172 11.68 9.66 -9.87
CA ALA A 172 11.17 8.33 -9.57
C ALA A 172 12.03 7.22 -10.20
N GLU A 173 12.56 7.42 -11.42
CA GLU A 173 13.48 6.45 -12.02
C GLU A 173 14.72 6.24 -11.16
N ILE A 174 15.33 7.36 -10.74
CA ILE A 174 16.57 7.38 -9.98
C ILE A 174 16.33 6.80 -8.58
N VAL A 175 15.32 7.31 -7.86
CA VAL A 175 15.03 6.99 -6.46
C VAL A 175 14.48 5.57 -6.32
N LEU A 176 13.56 5.16 -7.19
CA LEU A 176 12.94 3.84 -7.14
C LEU A 176 13.76 2.78 -7.88
N GLY A 177 14.83 3.18 -8.59
CA GLY A 177 15.73 2.29 -9.31
C GLY A 177 15.07 1.59 -10.51
N ARG A 178 14.15 2.27 -11.19
CA ARG A 178 13.49 1.74 -12.40
C ARG A 178 13.83 2.62 -13.60
N ARG A 179 13.79 2.03 -14.79
CA ARG A 179 13.94 2.76 -16.04
C ARG A 179 12.57 3.07 -16.64
N ASP A 180 12.53 4.13 -17.44
CA ASP A 180 11.44 4.48 -18.36
C ASP A 180 10.08 4.67 -17.68
N ILE A 181 10.04 5.49 -16.63
CA ILE A 181 8.78 5.87 -15.98
C ILE A 181 8.07 6.91 -16.87
N ASP A 182 6.98 6.49 -17.53
CA ASP A 182 6.14 7.41 -18.30
C ASP A 182 5.52 8.52 -17.39
N PRO A 183 5.67 9.81 -17.73
CA PRO A 183 4.96 10.93 -17.09
C PRO A 183 3.44 10.72 -16.93
N ASN A 184 2.79 9.95 -17.81
CA ASN A 184 1.37 9.60 -17.68
C ASN A 184 1.11 8.67 -16.49
N ASN A 185 2.05 7.81 -16.13
CA ASN A 185 1.95 6.99 -14.91
C ASN A 185 2.04 7.87 -13.67
N VAL A 186 2.90 8.90 -13.70
CA VAL A 186 2.99 9.91 -12.65
C VAL A 186 1.66 10.64 -12.47
N ARG A 187 1.05 11.07 -13.57
CA ARG A 187 -0.26 11.75 -13.55
C ARG A 187 -1.36 10.87 -12.93
N LYS A 188 -1.30 9.56 -13.13
CA LYS A 188 -2.27 8.59 -12.59
C LYS A 188 -1.97 8.18 -11.15
N ALA A 189 -0.74 8.38 -10.67
CA ALA A 189 -0.35 8.05 -9.30
C ALA A 189 -1.17 8.85 -8.29
N VAL A 190 -1.69 8.18 -7.27
CA VAL A 190 -2.54 8.79 -6.25
C VAL A 190 -1.66 9.46 -5.21
N MET A 191 -1.80 10.78 -5.05
CA MET A 191 -1.13 11.52 -3.99
C MET A 191 -1.73 11.15 -2.61
N PRO A 192 -0.91 10.99 -1.57
CA PRO A 192 -1.37 10.82 -0.19
C PRO A 192 -2.54 11.73 0.23
N SER A 193 -2.49 13.03 -0.03
CA SER A 193 -3.61 13.96 0.26
C SER A 193 -4.91 13.57 -0.46
N HIS A 194 -4.81 13.10 -1.70
CA HIS A 194 -5.97 12.62 -2.46
C HIS A 194 -6.51 11.30 -1.91
N ALA A 195 -5.64 10.41 -1.42
CA ALA A 195 -6.05 9.16 -0.78
C ALA A 195 -6.82 9.43 0.52
N LEU A 196 -6.34 10.36 1.37
CA LEU A 196 -7.02 10.77 2.61
C LEU A 196 -8.41 11.35 2.33
N ARG A 197 -8.53 12.22 1.31
CA ARG A 197 -9.81 12.81 0.90
C ARG A 197 -10.78 11.74 0.38
N ARG A 198 -10.31 10.77 -0.42
CA ARG A 198 -11.14 9.64 -0.87
C ARG A 198 -11.60 8.77 0.29
N GLY A 199 -10.75 8.55 1.28
CA GLY A 199 -11.08 7.81 2.51
C GLY A 199 -12.22 8.47 3.29
N ARG A 200 -12.11 9.78 3.57
CA ARG A 200 -13.17 10.55 4.26
C ARG A 200 -14.49 10.51 3.50
N ASN A 201 -14.48 10.82 2.20
CA ASN A 201 -15.69 10.81 1.38
C ASN A 201 -16.35 9.41 1.29
N SER A 202 -15.57 8.34 1.38
CA SER A 202 -16.08 6.97 1.37
C SER A 202 -16.69 6.57 2.73
N ALA A 203 -16.09 7.02 3.83
CA ALA A 203 -16.62 6.84 5.18
C ALA A 203 -17.93 7.61 5.38
N GLU A 204 -17.98 8.88 4.94
CA GLU A 204 -19.18 9.71 4.97
C GLU A 204 -20.32 9.10 4.13
N LYS A 205 -20.03 8.61 2.92
CA LYS A 205 -21.03 7.89 2.11
C LYS A 205 -21.54 6.62 2.81
N ARG A 206 -20.67 5.83 3.45
CA ARG A 206 -21.10 4.65 4.21
C ARG A 206 -21.99 5.02 5.41
N SER A 207 -21.66 6.11 6.11
CA SER A 207 -22.50 6.65 7.20
C SER A 207 -23.88 7.06 6.68
N TYR A 208 -23.94 7.79 5.57
CA TYR A 208 -25.19 8.22 4.95
C TYR A 208 -26.09 7.06 4.52
N TYR A 209 -25.50 6.00 3.94
CA TYR A 209 -26.26 4.81 3.56
C TYR A 209 -26.71 3.99 4.78
N ASN A 210 -25.88 3.86 5.82
CA ASN A 210 -26.26 3.16 7.06
C ASN A 210 -27.40 3.87 7.81
N GLU A 211 -27.39 5.20 7.88
CA GLU A 211 -28.48 6.00 8.46
C GLU A 211 -29.79 5.86 7.66
N LYS A 212 -29.72 5.77 6.33
CA LYS A 212 -30.91 5.54 5.49
C LYS A 212 -31.47 4.12 5.65
N THR A 213 -30.62 3.11 5.79
CA THR A 213 -31.08 1.73 6.03
C THR A 213 -31.62 1.50 7.45
N GLN A 214 -31.17 2.28 8.44
CA GLN A 214 -31.76 2.25 9.79
C GLN A 214 -33.10 3.00 9.90
N LYS A 215 -33.42 3.89 8.96
CA LYS A 215 -34.69 4.65 8.90
C LYS A 215 -35.76 4.05 8.00
N CYS A 216 -35.62 2.80 7.53
CA CYS A 216 -36.75 2.09 6.93
C CYS A 216 -37.61 1.50 8.05
N PRO A 217 -38.83 2.02 8.32
CA PRO A 217 -39.74 1.34 9.22
C PRO A 217 -40.13 0.03 8.55
N VAL A 218 -39.85 -1.09 9.22
CA VAL A 218 -40.43 -2.38 8.87
C VAL A 218 -41.95 -2.16 8.87
N ARG A 219 -42.56 -2.07 7.68
CA ARG A 219 -44.02 -2.10 7.54
C ARG A 219 -44.47 -3.43 8.12
N GLY A 220 -44.93 -3.39 9.37
CA GLY A 220 -45.51 -4.52 10.06
C GLY A 220 -46.66 -5.05 9.22
N LYS A 221 -46.48 -6.26 8.65
CA LYS A 221 -47.61 -7.08 8.23
C LYS A 221 -48.39 -7.42 9.50
N LYS A 222 -49.52 -6.74 9.72
CA LYS A 222 -50.54 -7.23 10.65
C LYS A 222 -51.00 -8.59 10.11
N ILE A 223 -50.74 -9.64 10.89
CA ILE A 223 -51.33 -10.95 10.67
C ILE A 223 -52.70 -10.86 11.34
N ASP A 224 -53.74 -10.64 10.54
CA ASP A 224 -55.12 -10.78 11.01
C ASP A 224 -55.40 -12.27 11.24
N ARG A 225 -55.51 -12.64 12.52
CA ARG A 225 -56.05 -13.92 12.95
C ARG A 225 -57.57 -13.81 13.03
N THR A 226 -58.26 -13.96 11.91
CA THR A 226 -59.67 -14.33 11.90
C THR A 226 -59.94 -15.20 10.69
N GLY A 227 -60.38 -16.43 10.96
CA GLY A 227 -60.62 -17.44 9.95
C GLY A 227 -61.15 -18.73 10.56
N GLN A 228 -62.24 -18.63 11.32
CA GLN A 228 -63.22 -19.72 11.36
C GLN A 228 -63.63 -20.04 9.92
N ARG A 229 -63.78 -21.33 9.62
CA ARG A 229 -64.81 -21.84 8.70
C ARG A 229 -64.98 -23.34 8.97
N ASP A 230 -66.22 -23.63 9.35
CA ASP A 230 -67.06 -24.82 9.13
C ASP A 230 -66.50 -26.22 9.43
#